data_AF-A0A8B8NBF4-F1
#
_entry.id   AF-A0A8B8NBF4-F1
#
_cell.length_a   1.000
_cell.length_b   1.000
_cell.length_c   1.000
_cell.angle_alpha   90.00
_cell.angle_beta   90.00
_cell.angle_gamma   90.00
#
_symmetry.space_group_name_H-M   'P 1'
#
loop_
_entity.id
_entity.type
_entity.pdbx_description
1 polymer ?
#
loop_
_entity_poly.entity_id
_entity_poly.type
_entity_poly.pdbx_seq_one_letter_code
_entity_poly.pdbx_strand_id
1 'polypeptide(L)'
;MPTGGTDVKVYTVGPEYAHAEARKSPVVDGVVMRNPDGKEVRYPVLLTPAEKQMAREVCIAFRQMVCGFDLLRCEGRSYVCDVNGWSFVKNSHKYYDDAACVLRKMLLEAKAPHLSSTIPPILPWKVNESVQPSEGLTRQGSGIIGTFGQAEELRCVIAVIRQFAAVIELPNRK
;
A
#
# COMPACT_ATOMS: atom_id res chain seq x y z
N MET A 1 -16.40 20.17 -15.07
CA MET A 1 -16.03 18.84 -15.61
C MET A 1 -16.70 17.76 -14.75
N PRO A 2 -17.68 17.02 -15.27
CA PRO A 2 -18.36 15.98 -14.50
C PRO A 2 -17.42 14.78 -14.29
N THR A 3 -17.17 14.38 -13.04
CA THR A 3 -16.25 13.30 -12.65
C THR A 3 -16.93 11.93 -12.53
N GLY A 4 -18.11 11.77 -13.14
CA GLY A 4 -18.95 10.58 -12.94
C GLY A 4 -19.49 10.42 -11.51
N GLY A 5 -19.34 11.43 -10.65
CA GLY A 5 -19.88 11.43 -9.29
C GLY A 5 -19.11 10.56 -8.29
N THR A 6 -17.86 10.20 -8.57
CA THR A 6 -17.02 9.41 -7.65
C THR A 6 -15.66 10.06 -7.44
N ASP A 7 -15.23 10.15 -6.18
CA ASP A 7 -13.88 10.57 -5.82
C ASP A 7 -13.05 9.30 -5.57
N VAL A 8 -11.96 9.11 -6.33
CA VAL A 8 -11.05 7.98 -6.12
C VAL A 8 -9.96 8.40 -5.16
N LYS A 9 -9.83 7.71 -4.02
CA LYS A 9 -8.72 7.87 -3.09
C LYS A 9 -7.67 6.80 -3.36
N VAL A 10 -6.43 7.22 -3.52
CA VAL A 10 -5.29 6.34 -3.79
C VAL A 10 -4.30 6.42 -2.63
N TYR A 11 -3.76 5.27 -2.22
CA TYR A 11 -2.84 5.13 -1.10
C TYR A 11 -1.63 4.32 -1.54
N THR A 12 -0.46 4.94 -1.58
CA THR A 12 0.81 4.29 -1.92
C THR A 12 1.48 3.74 -0.68
N VAL A 13 2.22 2.65 -0.85
CA VAL A 13 3.20 2.15 0.13
C VAL A 13 4.42 1.73 -0.67
N GLY A 14 5.39 2.62 -0.82
CA GLY A 14 6.41 2.45 -1.86
C GLY A 14 5.94 2.94 -3.24
N PRO A 15 6.85 3.07 -4.21
CA PRO A 15 6.51 3.49 -5.57
C PRO A 15 5.77 2.41 -6.38
N GLU A 16 5.89 1.14 -5.99
CA GLU A 16 5.38 0.00 -6.77
C GLU A 16 4.07 -0.59 -6.24
N TYR A 17 3.54 -0.07 -5.13
CA TYR A 17 2.27 -0.49 -4.57
C TYR A 17 1.33 0.69 -4.39
N ALA A 18 0.11 0.54 -4.89
CA ALA A 18 -0.98 1.49 -4.69
C ALA A 18 -2.30 0.75 -4.50
N HIS A 19 -3.02 1.11 -3.44
CA HIS A 19 -4.40 0.72 -3.19
C HIS A 19 -5.32 1.87 -3.59
N ALA A 20 -6.48 1.57 -4.20
CA ALA A 20 -7.45 2.59 -4.56
C ALA A 20 -8.87 2.17 -4.17
N GLU A 21 -9.61 3.13 -3.63
CA GLU A 21 -11.01 3.00 -3.26
C GLU A 21 -11.77 4.25 -3.71
N ALA A 22 -12.99 4.09 -4.20
CA ALA A 22 -13.87 5.18 -4.56
C ALA A 22 -14.95 5.36 -3.51
N ARG A 23 -15.39 6.60 -3.35
CA ARG A 23 -16.60 6.97 -2.63
C ARG A 23 -17.52 7.76 -3.55
N LYS A 24 -18.82 7.73 -3.29
CA LYS A 24 -19.77 8.63 -3.96
C LYS A 24 -19.42 10.06 -3.59
N SER A 25 -19.25 10.92 -4.59
CA SER A 25 -18.96 12.32 -4.41
C SER A 25 -20.21 13.04 -3.87
N PRO A 26 -20.12 13.77 -2.76
CA PRO A 26 -21.26 14.53 -2.22
C PRO A 26 -21.61 15.73 -3.12
N VAL A 27 -20.78 16.07 -4.11
CA VAL A 27 -21.03 17.19 -5.04
C VAL A 27 -22.24 16.93 -5.93
N VAL A 28 -22.65 15.67 -6.09
CA VAL A 28 -23.79 15.30 -6.96
C VAL A 28 -25.14 15.66 -6.32
N ASP A 29 -25.35 15.30 -5.06
CA ASP A 29 -26.66 15.48 -4.38
C ASP A 29 -26.55 15.89 -2.90
N GLY A 30 -25.34 16.13 -2.38
CA GLY A 30 -25.08 16.44 -0.98
C GLY A 30 -25.12 15.23 -0.03
N VAL A 31 -25.40 14.02 -0.54
CA VAL A 31 -25.67 12.84 0.31
C VAL A 31 -24.48 11.90 0.37
N VAL A 32 -23.92 11.75 1.57
CA VAL A 32 -22.90 10.72 1.86
C VAL A 32 -23.59 9.36 1.98
N MET A 33 -23.23 8.43 1.11
CA MET A 33 -23.74 7.07 1.17
C MET A 33 -23.14 6.34 2.38
N ARG A 34 -24.00 5.81 3.25
CA ARG A 34 -23.61 5.07 4.46
C ARG A 34 -24.19 3.67 4.47
N ASN A 35 -23.45 2.73 5.03
CA ASN A 35 -23.92 1.37 5.29
C ASN A 35 -24.88 1.38 6.52
N PRO A 36 -25.55 0.24 6.84
CA PRO A 36 -26.43 0.15 8.01
C PRO A 36 -25.76 0.50 9.36
N ASP A 37 -24.43 0.33 9.47
CA ASP A 37 -23.64 0.71 10.66
C ASP A 37 -23.27 2.21 10.69
N GLY A 38 -23.73 3.00 9.73
CA GLY A 38 -23.45 4.44 9.61
C GLY A 38 -22.06 4.77 9.06
N LYS A 39 -21.28 3.80 8.56
CA LYS A 39 -19.97 4.03 7.93
C LYS A 39 -20.13 4.44 6.47
N GLU A 40 -19.30 5.38 6.00
CA GLU A 40 -19.26 5.79 4.59
C GLU A 40 -18.92 4.58 3.69
N VAL A 41 -19.72 4.38 2.64
CA VAL A 41 -19.52 3.27 1.70
C VAL A 41 -18.35 3.56 0.77
N ARG A 42 -17.45 2.58 0.63
CA ARG A 42 -16.31 2.63 -0.28
C ARG A 42 -16.27 1.41 -1.17
N TYR A 43 -15.87 1.61 -2.42
CA TYR A 43 -15.79 0.56 -3.43
C TYR A 43 -14.34 0.38 -3.87
N PRO A 44 -13.84 -0.86 -4.01
CA PRO A 44 -12.50 -1.07 -4.53
C PRO A 44 -12.40 -0.54 -5.96
N VAL A 45 -11.27 0.09 -6.28
CA VAL A 45 -10.99 0.61 -7.62
C VAL A 45 -9.74 -0.04 -8.17
N LEU A 46 -9.85 -0.54 -9.40
CA LEU A 46 -8.68 -0.93 -10.17
C LEU A 46 -8.11 0.32 -10.86
N LEU A 47 -6.85 0.62 -10.55
CA LEU A 47 -6.09 1.65 -11.25
C LEU A 47 -5.67 1.14 -12.63
N THR A 48 -5.82 1.99 -13.63
CA THR A 48 -5.26 1.78 -14.96
C THR A 48 -3.73 1.83 -14.91
N PRO A 49 -3.02 1.30 -15.93
CA PRO A 49 -1.57 1.41 -16.00
C PRO A 49 -1.06 2.85 -15.90
N ALA A 50 -1.76 3.80 -16.53
CA ALA A 50 -1.42 5.23 -16.46
C ALA A 50 -1.58 5.79 -15.03
N GLU A 51 -2.65 5.43 -14.33
CA GLU A 51 -2.87 5.87 -12.94
C GLU A 51 -1.89 5.23 -11.96
N LYS A 52 -1.45 3.99 -12.20
CA LYS A 52 -0.37 3.37 -11.42
C LYS A 52 0.94 4.13 -11.61
N GLN A 53 1.25 4.52 -12.84
CA GLN A 53 2.41 5.35 -13.13
C GLN A 53 2.30 6.73 -12.45
N MET A 54 1.12 7.35 -12.45
CA MET A 54 0.88 8.58 -11.68
C MET A 54 1.09 8.38 -10.17
N ALA A 55 0.60 7.28 -9.60
CA ALA A 55 0.80 6.96 -8.17
C ALA A 55 2.28 6.83 -7.83
N ARG A 56 3.05 6.17 -8.70
CA ARG A 56 4.52 6.07 -8.60
C ARG A 56 5.18 7.45 -8.64
N GLU A 57 4.78 8.30 -9.57
CA GLU A 57 5.30 9.67 -9.70
C GLU A 57 4.99 10.53 -8.48
N VAL A 58 3.77 10.48 -7.93
CA VAL A 58 3.39 11.19 -6.69
C VAL A 58 4.27 10.73 -5.52
N CYS A 59 4.39 9.41 -5.32
CA CYS A 59 5.21 8.83 -4.25
C CYS A 59 6.67 9.34 -4.30
N ILE A 60 7.27 9.34 -5.50
CA ILE A 60 8.65 9.78 -5.73
C ILE A 60 8.79 11.30 -5.60
N ALA A 61 7.89 12.07 -6.22
CA ALA A 61 7.95 13.53 -6.28
C ALA A 61 7.84 14.16 -4.89
N PHE A 62 6.92 13.67 -4.06
CA PHE A 62 6.74 14.14 -2.69
C PHE A 62 7.73 13.52 -1.71
N ARG A 63 8.47 12.48 -2.12
CA ARG A 63 9.36 11.68 -1.26
C ARG A 63 8.63 11.09 -0.05
N GLN A 64 7.39 10.67 -0.25
CA GLN A 64 6.54 10.11 0.78
C GLN A 64 6.15 8.70 0.40
N MET A 65 6.83 7.72 1.03
CA MET A 65 6.63 6.31 0.70
C MET A 65 5.21 5.85 1.03
N VAL A 66 4.67 6.31 2.16
CA VAL A 66 3.25 6.15 2.52
C VAL A 66 2.54 7.46 2.23
N CYS A 67 1.71 7.48 1.20
CA CYS A 67 1.07 8.70 0.71
C CYS A 67 -0.37 8.43 0.24
N GLY A 68 -1.30 9.25 0.72
CA GLY A 68 -2.67 9.33 0.22
C GLY A 68 -2.83 10.51 -0.73
N PHE A 69 -3.56 10.34 -1.81
CA PHE A 69 -3.94 11.40 -2.74
C PHE A 69 -5.29 11.13 -3.38
N ASP A 70 -5.94 12.19 -3.88
CA ASP A 70 -7.24 12.12 -4.53
C ASP A 70 -7.09 12.24 -6.05
N LEU A 71 -7.81 11.38 -6.74
CA LEU A 71 -7.79 11.22 -8.18
C LEU A 71 -9.21 11.41 -8.76
N LEU A 72 -9.32 12.29 -9.75
CA LEU A 72 -10.55 12.52 -10.49
C LEU A 72 -10.44 11.92 -11.89
N ARG A 73 -11.42 11.11 -12.28
CA ARG A 73 -11.57 10.60 -13.64
C ARG A 73 -12.57 11.46 -14.40
N CYS A 74 -12.17 12.03 -15.53
CA CYS A 74 -13.05 12.84 -16.38
C CYS A 74 -12.66 12.68 -17.85
N GLU A 75 -13.64 12.42 -18.72
CA GLU A 75 -13.46 12.34 -20.18
C GLU A 75 -12.32 11.38 -20.60
N GLY A 76 -12.23 10.23 -19.94
CA GLY A 76 -11.19 9.22 -20.22
C GLY A 76 -9.79 9.59 -19.73
N ARG A 77 -9.64 10.68 -18.97
CA ARG A 77 -8.38 11.13 -18.36
C ARG A 77 -8.47 11.08 -16.84
N SER A 78 -7.31 11.07 -16.19
CA SER A 78 -7.19 11.05 -14.74
C SER A 78 -6.33 12.20 -14.25
N TYR A 79 -6.76 12.86 -13.18
CA TYR A 79 -6.11 14.05 -12.62
C TYR A 79 -5.91 13.88 -11.13
N VAL A 80 -4.73 14.17 -10.61
CA VAL A 80 -4.51 14.31 -9.16
C VAL A 80 -5.00 15.71 -8.75
N CYS A 81 -5.93 15.78 -7.81
CA CYS A 81 -6.49 17.05 -7.35
C CYS A 81 -6.07 17.44 -5.94
N ASP A 82 -5.64 16.48 -5.12
CA ASP A 82 -5.19 16.71 -3.75
C ASP A 82 -4.16 15.65 -3.34
N VAL A 83 -3.12 16.06 -2.61
CA VAL A 83 -2.08 15.18 -2.08
C VAL A 83 -1.99 15.39 -0.58
N ASN A 84 -2.54 14.43 0.16
CA ASN A 84 -2.71 14.49 1.61
C ASN A 84 -1.42 14.14 2.38
N GLY A 85 -0.54 13.38 1.74
CA GLY A 85 0.66 12.83 2.36
C GLY A 85 0.36 11.62 3.25
N TRP A 86 0.95 11.53 4.44
CA TRP A 86 0.89 10.31 5.27
C TRP A 86 -0.55 9.87 5.57
N SER A 87 -0.96 8.74 4.98
CA SER A 87 -2.33 8.24 5.09
C SER A 87 -2.39 6.73 4.88
N PHE A 88 -3.15 6.03 5.71
CA PHE A 88 -3.43 4.59 5.60
C PHE A 88 -4.90 4.34 5.26
N VAL A 89 -5.14 3.28 4.49
CA VAL A 89 -6.49 2.76 4.25
C VAL A 89 -7.08 2.25 5.57
N LYS A 90 -8.39 2.44 5.75
CA LYS A 90 -9.12 2.00 6.94
C LYS A 90 -9.94 0.76 6.62
N ASN A 91 -10.03 -0.18 7.57
CA ASN A 91 -10.89 -1.36 7.51
C ASN A 91 -10.57 -2.32 6.33
N SER A 92 -9.30 -2.43 5.93
CA SER A 92 -8.85 -3.35 4.88
C SER A 92 -7.71 -4.23 5.37
N HIS A 93 -8.03 -5.44 5.81
CA HIS A 93 -7.03 -6.42 6.29
C HIS A 93 -5.99 -6.74 5.21
N LYS A 94 -6.44 -6.89 3.95
CA LYS A 94 -5.53 -7.11 2.82
C LYS A 94 -4.53 -5.96 2.67
N TYR A 95 -4.99 -4.71 2.78
CA TYR A 95 -4.09 -3.57 2.71
C TYR A 95 -3.09 -3.57 3.87
N TYR A 96 -3.51 -3.92 5.09
CA TYR A 96 -2.60 -4.01 6.24
C TYR A 96 -1.50 -5.05 6.02
N ASP A 97 -1.87 -6.23 5.51
CA ASP A 97 -0.89 -7.27 5.16
C ASP A 97 0.09 -6.78 4.08
N ASP A 98 -0.45 -6.29 2.97
CA ASP A 98 0.36 -5.85 1.83
C ASP A 98 1.29 -4.69 2.22
N ALA A 99 0.76 -3.69 2.95
CA ALA A 99 1.53 -2.55 3.42
C ALA A 99 2.64 -2.98 4.39
N ALA A 100 2.35 -3.88 5.32
CA ALA A 100 3.34 -4.41 6.26
C ALA A 100 4.46 -5.15 5.51
N CYS A 101 4.13 -5.94 4.49
CA CYS A 101 5.11 -6.61 3.64
C CYS A 101 6.04 -5.62 2.93
N VAL A 102 5.49 -4.59 2.29
CA VAL A 102 6.28 -3.61 1.55
C VAL A 102 7.13 -2.75 2.48
N LEU A 103 6.58 -2.26 3.59
CA LEU A 103 7.33 -1.49 4.58
C LEU A 103 8.47 -2.31 5.19
N ARG A 104 8.21 -3.57 5.52
CA ARG A 104 9.22 -4.49 6.04
C ARG A 104 10.37 -4.65 5.05
N LYS A 105 10.06 -4.89 3.77
CA LYS A 105 11.07 -4.98 2.71
C LYS A 105 11.91 -3.71 2.63
N MET A 106 11.28 -2.54 2.54
CA MET A 106 11.99 -1.26 2.47
C MET A 106 12.89 -0.99 3.67
N LEU A 107 12.43 -1.31 4.89
CA LEU A 107 13.21 -1.13 6.12
C LEU A 107 14.42 -2.07 6.15
N LEU A 108 14.25 -3.33 5.74
CA LEU A 108 15.34 -4.30 5.63
C LEU A 108 16.35 -3.85 4.57
N GLU A 109 15.92 -3.45 3.39
CA GLU A 109 16.80 -2.92 2.35
C GLU A 109 17.61 -1.70 2.85
N ALA A 110 16.99 -0.81 3.62
CA ALA A 110 17.64 0.39 4.13
C ALA A 110 18.57 0.17 5.33
N LYS A 111 18.30 -0.81 6.20
CA LYS A 111 18.99 -0.98 7.49
C LYS A 111 19.74 -2.31 7.65
N ALA A 112 19.32 -3.34 6.95
CA ALA A 112 19.91 -4.68 6.99
C ALA A 112 19.81 -5.36 5.62
N PRO A 113 20.46 -4.81 4.57
CA PRO A 113 20.31 -5.33 3.20
C PRO A 113 20.73 -6.81 3.09
N HIS A 114 21.67 -7.24 3.92
CA HIS A 114 22.09 -8.64 4.03
C HIS A 114 20.95 -9.59 4.48
N LEU A 115 19.96 -9.09 5.23
CA LEU A 115 18.78 -9.85 5.65
C LEU A 115 17.64 -9.79 4.63
N SER A 116 17.62 -8.80 3.75
CA SER A 116 16.53 -8.63 2.78
C SER A 116 16.43 -9.79 1.78
N SER A 117 17.55 -10.44 1.48
CA SER A 117 17.58 -11.64 0.61
C SER A 117 17.31 -12.93 1.37
N THR A 118 17.56 -12.96 2.69
CA THR A 118 17.44 -14.16 3.51
C THR A 118 16.02 -14.33 4.05
N ILE A 119 15.35 -13.23 4.44
CA ILE A 119 14.04 -13.35 5.06
C ILE A 119 12.95 -13.23 3.98
N PRO A 120 12.10 -14.26 3.80
CA PRO A 120 11.05 -14.21 2.79
C PRO A 120 10.12 -13.01 3.00
N PRO A 121 9.52 -12.47 1.92
CA PRO A 121 8.58 -11.35 1.99
C PRO A 121 7.21 -11.77 2.57
N ILE A 122 7.12 -12.93 3.21
CA ILE A 122 5.88 -13.47 3.74
C ILE A 122 5.75 -13.03 5.20
N LEU A 123 4.56 -12.58 5.58
CA LEU A 123 4.28 -12.19 6.96
C LEU A 123 4.22 -13.44 7.84
N PRO A 124 4.78 -13.40 9.07
CA PRO A 124 4.92 -14.60 9.91
C PRO A 124 3.57 -15.24 10.25
N TRP A 125 2.47 -14.48 10.31
CA TRP A 125 1.13 -15.03 10.57
C TRP A 125 0.47 -15.69 9.36
N LYS A 126 1.00 -15.53 8.14
CA LYS A 126 0.49 -16.21 6.93
C LYS A 126 1.05 -17.60 6.70
N VAL A 127 2.02 -18.03 7.51
CA VAL A 127 2.68 -19.35 7.38
C VAL A 127 1.73 -20.53 7.69
N ASN A 128 0.57 -20.26 8.32
CA ASN A 128 -0.42 -21.28 8.67
C ASN A 128 -1.55 -21.49 7.64
N GLU A 129 -1.57 -20.78 6.50
CA GLU A 129 -2.48 -21.13 5.41
C GLU A 129 -1.93 -22.36 4.68
N SER A 130 -2.67 -23.47 4.78
CA SER A 130 -2.28 -24.78 4.26
C SER A 130 -1.89 -24.73 2.79
N VAL A 131 -0.59 -24.80 2.53
CA VAL A 131 -0.05 -25.12 1.21
C VAL A 131 -0.57 -26.52 0.86
N GLN A 132 -1.43 -26.60 -0.17
CA GLN A 132 -1.81 -27.88 -0.78
C GLN A 132 -0.54 -28.64 -1.18
N PRO A 133 -0.41 -29.93 -0.84
CA PRO A 133 0.84 -30.65 -1.07
C PRO A 133 1.02 -30.89 -2.58
N SER A 134 1.92 -30.14 -3.21
CA SER A 134 2.47 -30.54 -4.52
C SER A 134 3.52 -31.62 -4.32
N GLU A 135 3.46 -32.62 -5.19
CA GLU A 135 4.12 -33.91 -5.14
C GLU A 135 5.66 -33.88 -4.97
N GLY A 136 6.17 -35.00 -4.46
CA GLY A 136 7.43 -35.10 -3.75
C GLY A 136 8.72 -34.92 -4.54
N LEU A 137 9.78 -34.58 -3.80
CA LEU A 137 11.14 -34.99 -4.11
C LEU A 137 11.82 -35.45 -2.81
N THR A 138 12.51 -36.58 -2.92
CA THR A 138 12.99 -37.48 -1.88
C THR A 138 14.16 -36.94 -1.04
N ARG A 139 14.23 -37.45 0.20
CA ARG A 139 15.33 -37.31 1.17
C ARG A 139 16.71 -37.49 0.55
N GLN A 140 17.61 -36.52 0.74
CA GLN A 140 19.00 -36.77 1.14
C GLN A 140 19.47 -35.64 2.06
N GLY A 141 20.09 -36.03 3.17
CA GLY A 141 20.19 -35.21 4.37
C GLY A 141 21.36 -34.24 4.45
N SER A 142 21.33 -33.42 5.49
CA SER A 142 22.46 -33.28 6.40
C SER A 142 21.92 -32.83 7.75
N GLY A 143 22.28 -33.57 8.79
CA GLY A 143 21.78 -33.35 10.14
C GLY A 143 22.36 -32.07 10.71
N ILE A 144 21.48 -31.14 11.08
CA ILE A 144 21.66 -30.30 12.27
C ILE A 144 20.30 -30.26 12.95
N ILE A 145 20.12 -31.14 13.94
CA ILE A 145 19.07 -30.99 14.94
C ILE A 145 19.51 -29.82 15.83
N GLY A 146 19.28 -28.60 15.36
CA GLY A 146 19.28 -27.42 16.18
C GLY A 146 17.89 -27.31 16.79
N THR A 147 17.76 -27.62 18.07
CA THR A 147 16.64 -27.15 18.88
C THR A 147 16.51 -25.65 18.66
N PHE A 148 15.46 -25.21 17.97
CA PHE A 148 15.05 -23.80 17.89
C PHE A 148 14.58 -23.33 19.28
N GLY A 149 15.51 -23.28 20.23
CA GLY A 149 15.34 -22.56 21.48
C GLY A 149 15.37 -21.08 21.14
N GLN A 150 14.27 -20.39 21.44
CA GLN A 150 14.18 -18.92 21.51
C GLN A 150 14.92 -18.19 20.38
N ALA A 151 14.55 -18.45 19.12
CA ALA A 151 14.92 -17.53 18.05
C ALA A 151 14.33 -16.15 18.41
N GLU A 152 15.18 -15.13 18.52
CA GLU A 152 14.75 -13.75 18.68
C GLU A 152 13.82 -13.41 17.51
N GLU A 153 12.52 -13.45 17.76
CA GLU A 153 11.52 -13.10 16.77
C GLU A 153 11.36 -11.58 16.79
N LEU A 154 11.60 -10.92 15.66
CA LEU A 154 11.33 -9.50 15.49
C LEU A 154 9.81 -9.26 15.63
N ARG A 155 9.36 -9.00 16.86
CA ARG A 155 7.93 -8.80 17.21
C ARG A 155 7.38 -7.52 16.60
N CYS A 156 8.18 -6.45 16.62
CA CYS A 156 7.80 -5.15 16.08
C CYS A 156 9.04 -4.36 15.66
N VAL A 157 8.87 -3.49 14.67
CA VAL A 157 9.87 -2.46 14.33
C VAL A 157 9.23 -1.12 14.67
N ILE A 158 9.86 -0.37 15.57
CA ILE A 158 9.51 1.03 15.80
C ILE A 158 10.40 1.86 14.87
N ALA A 159 9.83 2.29 13.75
CA ALA A 159 10.50 3.19 12.81
C ALA A 159 10.01 4.62 13.03
N VAL A 160 10.94 5.55 13.27
CA VAL A 160 10.64 6.99 13.25
C VAL A 160 10.82 7.47 11.81
N ILE A 161 9.72 7.76 11.13
CA ILE A 161 9.74 8.30 9.77
C ILE A 161 9.49 9.80 9.87
N ARG A 162 10.48 10.60 9.47
CA ARG A 162 10.41 12.07 9.48
C ARG A 162 9.77 12.52 8.16
N GLN A 163 8.56 13.07 8.22
CA GLN A 163 7.85 13.58 7.05
C GLN A 163 8.18 15.06 6.84
N PHE A 164 8.61 15.44 5.64
CA PHE A 164 8.61 16.82 5.20
C PHE A 164 7.35 17.06 4.36
N ALA A 165 6.59 18.11 4.67
CA ALA A 165 5.59 18.64 3.74
C ALA A 165 6.36 19.32 2.61
N ALA A 166 6.34 18.71 1.41
CA ALA A 166 6.90 19.33 0.22
C ALA A 166 5.84 20.23 -0.41
N VAL A 167 6.08 21.54 -0.44
CA VAL A 167 5.37 22.44 -1.36
C VAL A 167 5.97 22.19 -2.74
N ILE A 168 5.24 21.52 -3.63
CA ILE A 168 5.66 21.38 -5.02
C ILE A 168 5.33 22.69 -5.74
N GLU A 169 6.33 23.53 -5.97
CA GLU A 169 6.22 24.60 -6.97
C GLU A 169 6.22 23.96 -8.36
N LEU A 170 5.06 23.97 -9.03
CA LEU A 170 4.98 23.59 -10.44
C LEU A 170 5.74 24.65 -11.26
N PRO A 171 6.71 24.26 -12.11
CA PRO A 171 7.36 25.21 -12.99
C PRO A 171 6.32 25.83 -13.92
N ASN A 172 6.23 27.16 -13.91
CA ASN A 172 5.41 27.92 -14.85
C ASN A 172 5.72 27.44 -16.27
N ARG A 173 4.73 26.81 -16.93
CA ARG A 173 4.81 26.57 -18.37
C ARG A 173 4.82 27.94 -19.04
N LYS A 174 5.97 28.31 -19.61
CA LYS A 174 6.08 29.44 -20.55
C LYS A 174 5.33 29.12 -21.83
#